data_AF-A0A2H0N5E1-F1
#
_entry.id   AF-A0A2H0N5E1-F1
#
_cell.length_a   1.000
_cell.length_b   1.000
_cell.length_c   1.000
_cell.angle_alpha   90.00
_cell.angle_beta   90.00
_cell.angle_gamma   90.00
#
_symmetry.space_group_name_H-M   'P 1'
#
loop_
_entity.id
_entity.type
_entity.pdbx_description
1 polymer ?
#
loop_
_entity_poly.entity_id
_entity_poly.type
_entity_poly.pdbx_seq_one_letter_code
_entity_poly.pdbx_strand_id
1 'polypeptide(L)'
;MGRYIGPKNKIARKFGVNLGLKTNASKVARRLNQTPGVQGVNKKRKSLSSFGKQLLEKQKAKFLYGLREQQFRKYVTEANRLTGDSGQNLLVLLERRLDNVIYRLGLGNTRAQARQMVSHGMFTVNGKKMNIPSYLVKVGDVIEVKANKKKAKLFENIEERIAGVEAPSWLTLDVKKLEGKVVSFPLEDDLEKVFSVQFIIEYYSTR
;
A
#
# COMPACT_ATOMS: atom_id res chain seq x y z
N MET A 1 5.84 -16.04 -8.90
CA MET A 1 5.75 -14.83 -8.04
C MET A 1 4.78 -15.03 -6.87
N GLY A 2 5.21 -15.49 -5.69
CA GLY A 2 4.30 -15.73 -4.54
C GLY A 2 3.92 -14.51 -3.69
N ARG A 3 2.69 -13.98 -3.73
CA ARG A 3 2.24 -12.93 -2.79
C ARG A 3 1.40 -13.54 -1.67
N TYR A 4 1.09 -12.79 -0.61
CA TYR A 4 0.12 -13.27 0.37
C TYR A 4 -1.31 -13.20 -0.21
N ILE A 5 -1.89 -14.36 -0.51
CA ILE A 5 -3.26 -14.53 -1.04
C ILE A 5 -4.24 -14.98 0.07
N GLY A 6 -3.74 -15.24 1.28
CA GLY A 6 -4.55 -15.75 2.38
C GLY A 6 -5.56 -14.76 3.00
N PRO A 7 -6.22 -15.16 4.09
CA PRO A 7 -7.30 -14.39 4.72
C PRO A 7 -6.85 -13.02 5.25
N LYS A 8 -7.34 -11.94 4.63
CA LYS A 8 -6.99 -10.55 4.98
C LYS A 8 -7.53 -10.07 6.33
N ASN A 9 -8.76 -10.46 6.70
CA ASN A 9 -9.33 -10.09 8.01
C ASN A 9 -8.56 -10.72 9.16
N LYS A 10 -7.96 -11.91 8.95
CA LYS A 10 -7.08 -12.55 9.94
C LYS A 10 -5.85 -11.68 10.22
N ILE A 11 -5.31 -11.01 9.20
CA ILE A 11 -4.18 -10.09 9.33
C ILE A 11 -4.59 -8.84 10.10
N ALA A 12 -5.68 -8.18 9.70
CA ALA A 12 -6.18 -6.99 10.41
C ALA A 12 -6.40 -7.27 11.91
N ARG A 13 -7.02 -8.42 12.23
CA ARG A 13 -7.21 -8.90 13.60
C ARG A 13 -5.91 -9.21 14.35
N LYS A 14 -4.89 -9.70 13.64
CA LYS A 14 -3.57 -9.98 14.24
C LYS A 14 -2.90 -8.68 14.72
N PHE A 15 -3.06 -7.60 13.97
CA PHE A 15 -2.49 -6.29 14.32
C PHE A 15 -3.44 -5.41 15.14
N GLY A 16 -4.72 -5.77 15.21
CA GLY A 16 -5.75 -4.98 15.89
C GLY A 16 -6.06 -3.65 15.21
N VAL A 17 -5.71 -3.50 13.92
CA VAL A 17 -5.87 -2.26 13.13
C VAL A 17 -6.48 -2.60 11.79
N ASN A 18 -7.41 -1.78 11.31
CA ASN A 18 -7.96 -1.93 9.96
C ASN A 18 -6.93 -1.46 8.94
N LEU A 19 -6.35 -2.40 8.19
CA LEU A 19 -5.32 -2.14 7.18
C LEU A 19 -5.88 -1.84 5.78
N GLY A 20 -7.20 -1.66 5.61
CA GLY A 20 -7.80 -1.37 4.30
C GLY A 20 -7.63 -2.49 3.25
N LEU A 21 -7.29 -3.72 3.68
CA LEU A 21 -6.99 -4.83 2.77
C LEU A 21 -8.22 -5.41 2.07
N LYS A 22 -9.42 -5.01 2.49
CA LYS A 22 -10.72 -5.35 1.91
C LYS A 22 -11.63 -4.14 2.01
N THR A 23 -12.55 -4.02 1.05
CA THR A 23 -13.51 -2.90 0.95
C THR A 23 -14.57 -2.91 2.05
N ASN A 24 -14.96 -4.08 2.57
CA ASN A 24 -16.03 -4.18 3.57
C ASN A 24 -15.50 -3.90 4.99
N ALA A 25 -15.53 -2.63 5.40
CA ALA A 25 -15.04 -2.15 6.69
C ALA A 25 -15.83 -2.73 7.89
N SER A 26 -17.16 -2.87 7.78
CA SER A 26 -18.01 -3.40 8.87
C SER A 26 -17.65 -4.85 9.23
N LYS A 27 -17.38 -5.70 8.22
CA LYS A 27 -16.89 -7.07 8.45
C LYS A 27 -15.50 -7.11 9.09
N VAL A 28 -14.66 -6.11 8.84
CA VAL A 28 -13.33 -6.01 9.48
C VAL A 28 -13.48 -5.58 10.93
N ALA A 29 -14.31 -4.56 11.20
CA ALA A 29 -14.51 -3.99 12.53
C ALA A 29 -15.08 -5.00 13.54
N ARG A 30 -16.03 -5.87 13.13
CA ARG A 30 -16.77 -6.80 14.01
C ARG A 30 -15.90 -7.63 14.95
N ARG A 31 -14.71 -8.04 14.53
CA ARG A 31 -13.79 -8.87 15.35
C ARG A 31 -12.39 -8.29 15.44
N LEU A 32 -12.20 -7.00 15.13
CA LEU A 32 -10.88 -6.39 15.01
C LEU A 32 -10.07 -6.49 16.31
N ASN A 33 -10.75 -6.30 17.45
CA ASN A 33 -10.14 -6.34 18.77
C ASN A 33 -9.79 -7.76 19.23
N GLN A 34 -10.36 -8.80 18.59
CA GLN A 34 -10.14 -10.20 18.94
C GLN A 34 -9.04 -10.81 18.08
N THR A 35 -7.91 -11.17 18.69
CA THR A 35 -6.82 -11.88 18.01
C THR A 35 -7.31 -13.17 17.34
N PRO A 36 -6.74 -13.57 16.19
CA PRO A 36 -7.16 -14.80 15.51
C PRO A 36 -6.70 -16.06 16.26
N GLY A 37 -7.47 -17.15 16.11
CA GLY A 37 -7.20 -18.46 16.74
C GLY A 37 -8.15 -18.77 17.90
N VAL A 38 -8.20 -20.05 18.32
CA VAL A 38 -9.09 -20.55 19.38
C VAL A 38 -8.84 -19.82 20.71
N GLN A 39 -7.56 -19.66 21.08
CA GLN A 39 -7.16 -18.92 22.29
C GLN A 39 -7.36 -17.40 22.18
N GLY A 40 -7.68 -16.87 20.99
CA GLY A 40 -7.74 -15.44 20.73
C GLY A 40 -8.89 -14.70 21.42
N VAL A 41 -9.94 -15.42 21.84
CA VAL A 41 -11.11 -14.87 22.54
C VAL A 41 -10.76 -14.52 23.99
N ASN A 42 -9.96 -15.35 24.66
CA ASN A 42 -9.63 -15.20 26.08
C ASN A 42 -8.24 -14.61 26.33
N LYS A 43 -7.47 -14.36 25.27
CA LYS A 43 -6.10 -13.85 25.38
C LYS A 43 -6.09 -12.34 25.62
N LYS A 44 -5.87 -11.93 26.87
CA LYS A 44 -5.47 -10.54 27.19
C LYS A 44 -4.18 -10.21 26.42
N ARG A 45 -4.13 -9.04 25.76
CA ARG A 45 -2.93 -8.59 25.05
C ARG A 45 -1.79 -8.40 26.05
N LYS A 46 -0.84 -9.34 26.08
CA LYS A 46 0.39 -9.19 26.85
C LYS A 46 1.21 -8.03 26.28
N SER A 47 1.87 -7.27 27.15
CA SER A 47 2.86 -6.28 26.72
C SER A 47 3.93 -6.98 25.88
N LEU A 48 4.23 -6.41 24.71
CA LEU A 48 5.25 -6.94 23.81
C LEU A 48 6.63 -6.46 24.26
N SER A 49 7.63 -7.33 24.13
CA SER A 49 9.05 -6.93 24.23
C SER A 49 9.40 -5.89 23.16
N SER A 50 10.53 -5.19 23.32
CA SER A 50 11.05 -4.26 22.31
C SER A 50 11.12 -4.89 20.92
N PHE A 51 11.70 -6.08 20.82
CA PHE A 51 11.73 -6.87 19.59
C PHE A 51 10.32 -7.21 19.08
N GLY A 52 9.40 -7.57 19.96
CA GLY A 52 8.02 -7.87 19.60
C GLY A 52 7.31 -6.67 18.95
N LYS A 53 7.54 -5.47 19.48
CA LYS A 53 7.00 -4.21 18.92
C LYS A 53 7.60 -3.93 17.54
N GLN A 54 8.93 -3.99 17.43
CA GLN A 54 9.66 -3.79 16.16
C GLN A 54 9.22 -4.77 15.07
N LEU A 55 9.14 -6.06 15.41
CA LEU A 55 8.66 -7.09 14.48
C LEU A 55 7.22 -6.82 14.05
N LEU A 56 6.34 -6.39 14.97
CA LEU A 56 4.94 -6.14 14.69
C LEU A 56 4.77 -5.00 13.69
N GLU A 57 5.45 -3.87 13.89
CA GLU A 57 5.38 -2.72 12.99
C GLU A 57 5.92 -3.04 11.59
N LYS A 58 7.05 -3.75 11.52
CA LYS A 58 7.59 -4.26 10.25
C LYS A 58 6.59 -5.14 9.50
N GLN A 59 5.98 -6.11 10.21
CA GLN A 59 5.00 -7.00 9.60
C GLN A 59 3.76 -6.21 9.15
N LYS A 60 3.33 -5.21 9.93
CA LYS A 60 2.20 -4.33 9.60
C LYS A 60 2.44 -3.61 8.26
N ALA A 61 3.58 -2.93 8.12
CA ALA A 61 3.99 -2.26 6.89
C ALA A 61 4.07 -3.22 5.69
N LYS A 62 4.73 -4.38 5.87
CA LYS A 62 4.84 -5.39 4.81
C LYS A 62 3.47 -5.86 4.30
N PHE A 63 2.52 -6.12 5.20
CA PHE A 63 1.19 -6.58 4.81
C PHE A 63 0.33 -5.47 4.20
N LEU A 64 0.47 -4.22 4.68
CA LEU A 64 -0.22 -3.05 4.14
C LEU A 64 0.12 -2.86 2.65
N TYR A 65 1.41 -2.82 2.30
CA TYR A 65 1.86 -2.70 0.91
C TYR A 65 1.91 -4.03 0.15
N GLY A 66 1.53 -5.16 0.79
CA GLY A 66 1.45 -6.47 0.14
C GLY A 66 2.78 -7.05 -0.35
N LEU A 67 3.88 -6.75 0.34
CA LEU A 67 5.24 -7.09 -0.07
C LEU A 67 5.72 -8.44 0.48
N ARG A 68 6.69 -9.05 -0.21
CA ARG A 68 7.48 -10.15 0.36
C ARG A 68 8.54 -9.60 1.31
N GLU A 69 8.99 -10.42 2.24
CA GLU A 69 10.04 -10.05 3.19
C GLU A 69 11.34 -9.63 2.47
N GLN A 70 11.80 -10.40 1.50
CA GLN A 70 13.02 -10.09 0.74
C GLN A 70 12.88 -8.78 -0.04
N GLN A 71 11.70 -8.50 -0.60
CA GLN A 71 11.45 -7.25 -1.31
C GLN A 71 11.39 -6.07 -0.34
N PHE A 72 10.75 -6.25 0.82
CA PHE A 72 10.70 -5.22 1.86
C PHE A 72 12.09 -4.89 2.39
N ARG A 73 12.92 -5.91 2.68
CA ARG A 73 14.32 -5.72 3.09
C ARG A 73 15.11 -4.90 2.07
N LYS A 74 14.94 -5.16 0.77
CA LYS A 74 15.59 -4.37 -0.29
C LYS A 74 15.20 -2.89 -0.24
N TYR A 75 13.93 -2.57 0.03
CA TYR A 75 13.51 -1.18 0.19
C TYR A 75 14.10 -0.51 1.43
N VAL A 76 14.23 -1.23 2.55
CA VAL A 76 14.89 -0.70 3.75
C VAL A 76 16.38 -0.46 3.50
N THR A 77 17.06 -1.40 2.86
CA THR A 77 18.48 -1.25 2.49
C THR A 77 18.67 -0.06 1.55
N GLU A 78 17.80 0.11 0.56
CA GLU A 78 17.86 1.26 -0.34
C GLU A 78 17.55 2.57 0.38
N ALA A 79 16.56 2.58 1.28
CA ALA A 79 16.23 3.75 2.09
C ALA A 79 17.41 4.23 2.96
N ASN A 80 18.15 3.29 3.55
CA ASN A 80 19.35 3.57 4.34
C ASN A 80 20.55 4.04 3.49
N ARG A 81 20.56 3.71 2.20
CA ARG A 81 21.62 4.13 1.26
C ARG A 81 21.40 5.56 0.76
N LEU A 82 20.13 5.99 0.69
CA LEU A 82 19.76 7.34 0.30
C LEU A 82 20.14 8.34 1.40
N THR A 83 20.51 9.55 0.98
CA THR A 83 20.79 10.66 1.90
C THR A 83 19.52 11.14 2.60
N GLY A 84 19.67 11.68 3.81
CA GLY A 84 18.55 12.18 4.61
C GLY A 84 18.01 11.14 5.60
N ASP A 85 16.78 11.34 6.08
CA ASP A 85 16.15 10.42 7.02
C ASP A 85 15.73 9.11 6.32
N SER A 86 16.36 8.00 6.71
CA SER A 86 16.05 6.65 6.26
C SER A 86 14.57 6.28 6.42
N GLY A 87 13.91 6.78 7.48
CA GLY A 87 12.50 6.53 7.72
C GLY A 87 11.61 7.18 6.66
N GLN A 88 11.82 8.46 6.41
CA GLN A 88 11.13 9.19 5.33
C GLN A 88 11.44 8.57 3.96
N ASN A 89 12.71 8.23 3.69
CA ASN A 89 13.12 7.58 2.45
C ASN A 89 12.39 6.25 2.23
N LEU A 90 12.22 5.43 3.27
CA LEU A 90 11.48 4.17 3.18
C LEU A 90 10.03 4.39 2.80
N LEU A 91 9.36 5.37 3.43
CA LEU A 91 7.97 5.70 3.13
C LEU A 91 7.79 6.16 1.69
N VAL A 92 8.66 7.07 1.23
CA VAL A 92 8.66 7.56 -0.14
C VAL A 92 8.84 6.41 -1.14
N LEU A 93 9.78 5.49 -0.88
CA LEU A 93 9.99 4.32 -1.74
C LEU A 93 8.77 3.37 -1.78
N LEU A 94 8.07 3.20 -0.66
CA LEU A 94 6.87 2.36 -0.59
C LEU A 94 5.68 3.01 -1.29
N GLU A 95 5.48 4.31 -1.13
CA GLU A 95 4.37 5.04 -1.75
C GLU A 95 4.51 5.18 -3.27
N ARG A 96 5.74 5.37 -3.76
CA ARG A 96 6.04 5.55 -5.19
C ARG A 96 5.88 4.29 -6.04
N ARG A 97 5.55 3.15 -5.45
CA ARG A 97 5.31 1.93 -6.22
C ARG A 97 4.05 2.10 -7.08
N LEU A 98 4.12 1.69 -8.34
CA LEU A 98 3.01 1.84 -9.28
C LEU A 98 1.70 1.22 -8.77
N ASP A 99 1.74 0.04 -8.14
CA ASP A 99 0.54 -0.57 -7.57
C ASP A 99 -0.08 0.24 -6.43
N ASN A 100 0.76 0.95 -5.66
CA ASN A 100 0.30 1.83 -4.61
C ASN A 100 -0.21 3.17 -5.16
N VAL A 101 0.47 3.75 -6.15
CA VAL A 101 0.03 4.98 -6.83
C VAL A 101 -1.38 4.81 -7.43
N ILE A 102 -1.64 3.69 -8.11
CA ILE A 102 -2.98 3.41 -8.68
C ILE A 102 -4.06 3.27 -7.59
N TYR A 103 -3.69 2.74 -6.42
CA TYR A 103 -4.58 2.71 -5.27
C TYR A 103 -4.82 4.12 -4.71
N ARG A 104 -3.78 4.94 -4.59
CA ARG A 104 -3.86 6.34 -4.11
C ARG A 104 -4.67 7.24 -5.05
N LEU A 105 -4.62 6.99 -6.36
CA LEU A 105 -5.45 7.65 -7.37
C LEU A 105 -6.93 7.18 -7.33
N GLY A 106 -7.31 6.26 -6.44
CA GLY A 106 -8.68 5.75 -6.35
C GLY A 106 -9.10 4.81 -7.51
N LEU A 107 -8.24 4.57 -8.50
CA LEU A 107 -8.52 3.70 -9.65
C LEU A 107 -8.68 2.23 -9.24
N GLY A 108 -8.11 1.82 -8.11
CA GLY A 108 -8.33 0.51 -7.50
C GLY A 108 -8.83 0.63 -6.07
N ASN A 109 -9.89 -0.11 -5.72
CA ASN A 109 -10.51 -0.03 -4.39
C ASN A 109 -9.62 -0.59 -3.26
N THR A 110 -8.66 -1.46 -3.59
CA THR A 110 -7.66 -1.98 -2.64
C THR A 110 -6.30 -2.07 -3.30
N ARG A 111 -5.22 -1.96 -2.51
CA ARG A 111 -3.84 -2.20 -2.99
C ARG A 111 -3.67 -3.55 -3.70
N ALA A 112 -4.39 -4.58 -3.25
CA ALA A 112 -4.37 -5.91 -3.88
C ALA A 112 -5.03 -5.94 -5.26
N GLN A 113 -6.10 -5.17 -5.47
CA GLN A 113 -6.78 -5.00 -6.75
C GLN A 113 -5.93 -4.15 -7.70
N ALA A 114 -5.43 -3.00 -7.23
CA ALA A 114 -4.54 -2.14 -8.01
C ALA A 114 -3.33 -2.93 -8.56
N ARG A 115 -2.69 -3.74 -7.71
CA ARG A 115 -1.62 -4.65 -8.14
C ARG A 115 -2.03 -5.62 -9.25
N GLN A 116 -3.23 -6.20 -9.15
CA GLN A 116 -3.73 -7.12 -10.17
C GLN A 116 -3.95 -6.41 -11.50
N MET A 117 -4.53 -5.21 -11.46
CA MET A 117 -4.75 -4.37 -12.64
C MET A 117 -3.42 -4.03 -13.34
N VAL A 118 -2.38 -3.68 -12.57
CA VAL A 118 -1.02 -3.49 -13.11
C VAL A 118 -0.50 -4.76 -13.75
N SER A 119 -0.50 -5.89 -13.04
CA SER A 119 0.01 -7.15 -13.57
C SER A 119 -0.72 -7.62 -14.83
N HIS A 120 -2.00 -7.29 -14.97
CA HIS A 120 -2.80 -7.57 -16.17
C HIS A 120 -2.53 -6.58 -17.33
N GLY A 121 -1.64 -5.61 -17.15
CA GLY A 121 -1.25 -4.63 -18.17
C GLY A 121 -2.37 -3.66 -18.53
N MET A 122 -3.17 -3.26 -17.53
CA MET A 122 -4.27 -2.30 -17.72
C MET A 122 -3.78 -0.85 -17.84
N PHE A 123 -2.52 -0.58 -17.51
CA PHE A 123 -1.97 0.77 -17.45
C PHE A 123 -0.78 0.97 -18.38
N THR A 124 -0.59 2.23 -18.75
CA THR A 124 0.58 2.77 -19.43
C THR A 124 1.24 3.82 -18.53
N VAL A 125 2.57 3.89 -18.58
CA VAL A 125 3.35 4.97 -17.97
C VAL A 125 4.06 5.68 -19.12
N ASN A 126 3.82 6.98 -19.30
CA ASN A 126 4.34 7.79 -20.39
C ASN A 126 4.10 7.13 -21.77
N GLY A 127 2.87 6.64 -21.99
CA GLY A 127 2.45 5.96 -23.23
C GLY A 127 2.95 4.51 -23.40
N LYS A 128 3.90 4.04 -22.58
CA LYS A 128 4.45 2.67 -22.67
C LYS A 128 3.70 1.73 -21.73
N LYS A 129 3.40 0.51 -22.20
CA LYS A 129 2.77 -0.54 -21.39
C LYS A 129 3.63 -0.82 -20.14
N MET A 130 3.03 -0.73 -18.95
CA MET A 130 3.71 -1.02 -17.70
C MET A 130 2.92 -2.07 -16.92
N ASN A 131 3.49 -3.26 -16.76
CA ASN A 131 2.89 -4.38 -16.03
C ASN A 131 3.65 -4.78 -14.77
N ILE A 132 4.58 -3.94 -14.31
CA ILE A 132 5.45 -4.22 -13.16
C ILE A 132 4.92 -3.43 -11.94
N PRO A 133 4.30 -4.09 -10.94
CA PRO A 133 3.78 -3.43 -9.75
C PRO A 133 4.84 -2.74 -8.89
N SER A 134 6.10 -3.18 -8.98
CA SER A 134 7.22 -2.62 -8.22
C SER A 134 7.93 -1.48 -8.93
N TYR A 135 7.43 -1.04 -10.10
CA TYR A 135 7.95 0.13 -10.78
C TYR A 135 7.85 1.35 -9.84
N LEU A 136 8.95 2.08 -9.69
CA LEU A 136 9.00 3.30 -8.89
C LEU A 136 8.74 4.48 -9.80
N VAL A 137 7.61 5.15 -9.59
CA VAL A 137 7.24 6.33 -10.37
C VAL A 137 8.18 7.48 -10.07
N LYS A 138 8.39 8.34 -11.06
CA LYS A 138 9.16 9.58 -10.96
C LYS A 138 8.22 10.76 -11.05
N VAL A 139 8.71 11.91 -10.57
CA VAL A 139 8.03 13.19 -10.78
C VAL A 139 7.91 13.43 -12.29
N GLY A 140 6.73 13.85 -12.73
CA GLY A 140 6.39 14.05 -14.13
C GLY A 140 5.86 12.81 -14.85
N ASP A 141 5.87 11.62 -14.23
CA ASP A 141 5.29 10.43 -14.84
C ASP A 141 3.77 10.58 -15.01
N VAL A 142 3.28 10.27 -16.20
CA VAL A 142 1.87 10.23 -16.56
C VAL A 142 1.41 8.78 -16.64
N ILE A 143 0.43 8.42 -15.82
CA ILE A 143 -0.11 7.07 -15.67
C ILE A 143 -1.52 7.08 -16.26
N GLU A 144 -1.76 6.29 -17.30
CA GLU A 144 -3.04 6.26 -17.98
C GLU A 144 -3.61 4.84 -18.01
N VAL A 145 -4.94 4.71 -17.96
CA VAL A 145 -5.62 3.46 -18.31
C VAL A 145 -5.48 3.25 -19.82
N LYS A 146 -4.96 2.08 -20.23
CA LYS A 146 -4.80 1.73 -21.64
C LYS A 146 -6.13 1.88 -22.38
N ALA A 147 -6.14 2.53 -23.55
CA ALA A 147 -7.35 2.83 -24.32
C ALA A 147 -8.32 1.64 -24.47
N ASN A 148 -7.81 0.47 -24.85
CA ASN A 148 -8.62 -0.74 -25.04
C ASN A 148 -9.20 -1.33 -23.74
N LYS A 149 -8.79 -0.81 -22.57
CA LYS A 149 -9.23 -1.24 -21.25
C LYS A 149 -10.14 -0.22 -20.56
N LYS A 150 -10.30 1.00 -21.09
CA LYS A 150 -11.17 2.04 -20.51
C LYS A 150 -12.65 1.61 -20.45
N LYS A 151 -13.11 0.81 -21.41
CA LYS A 151 -14.48 0.26 -21.46
C LYS A 151 -14.69 -1.00 -20.60
N ALA A 152 -13.71 -1.40 -19.79
CA ALA A 152 -13.90 -2.55 -18.92
C ALA A 152 -14.89 -2.21 -17.80
N LYS A 153 -15.78 -3.15 -17.44
CA LYS A 153 -16.75 -3.01 -16.33
C LYS A 153 -16.15 -2.49 -15.02
N LEU A 154 -14.86 -2.74 -14.82
CA LEU A 154 -14.12 -2.27 -13.67
C LEU A 154 -14.09 -0.74 -13.55
N PHE A 155 -14.13 -0.01 -14.66
CA PHE A 155 -14.11 1.46 -14.72
C PHE A 155 -15.50 2.08 -14.95
N GLU A 156 -16.57 1.28 -15.04
CA GLU A 156 -17.93 1.81 -15.06
C GLU A 156 -18.23 2.54 -13.74
N ASN A 157 -18.85 3.72 -13.78
CA ASN A 157 -19.16 4.53 -12.58
C ASN A 157 -17.92 4.82 -11.71
N ILE A 158 -16.74 4.92 -12.33
CA ILE A 158 -15.52 5.28 -11.60
C ILE A 158 -15.60 6.70 -11.02
N GLU A 159 -16.35 7.60 -11.67
CA GLU A 159 -16.58 8.97 -11.20
C GLU A 159 -17.28 8.97 -9.83
N GLU A 160 -18.36 8.19 -9.68
CA GLU A 160 -19.08 8.04 -8.42
C GLU A 160 -18.19 7.44 -7.32
N ARG A 161 -17.32 6.50 -7.68
CA ARG A 161 -16.42 5.84 -6.72
C ARG A 161 -15.31 6.77 -6.24
N ILE A 162 -14.80 7.62 -7.12
CA ILE A 162 -13.70 8.53 -6.83
C ILE A 162 -14.20 9.83 -6.18
N ALA A 163 -15.47 10.19 -6.35
CA ALA A 163 -16.06 11.38 -5.74
C ALA A 163 -15.89 11.45 -4.20
N GLY A 164 -15.67 10.32 -3.52
CA GLY A 164 -15.38 10.26 -2.08
C GLY A 164 -13.92 9.93 -1.72
N VAL A 165 -13.01 9.86 -2.69
CA VAL A 165 -11.59 9.53 -2.48
C VAL A 165 -10.74 10.73 -2.87
N GLU A 166 -10.25 11.46 -1.87
CA GLU A 166 -9.28 12.53 -2.09
C GLU A 166 -7.91 11.93 -2.41
N ALA A 167 -7.38 12.27 -3.59
CA ALA A 167 -6.01 11.94 -3.94
C ALA A 167 -5.04 12.79 -3.10
N PRO A 168 -3.91 12.22 -2.62
CA PRO A 168 -2.88 12.99 -1.93
C PRO A 168 -2.32 14.12 -2.77
N SER A 169 -1.75 15.15 -2.14
CA SER A 169 -1.31 16.38 -2.82
C SER A 169 -0.25 16.16 -3.91
N TRP A 170 0.59 15.12 -3.76
CA TRP A 170 1.63 14.75 -4.72
C TRP A 170 1.12 14.06 -5.99
N LEU A 171 -0.19 13.76 -6.06
CA LEU A 171 -0.86 13.11 -7.19
C LEU A 171 -2.03 13.95 -7.69
N THR A 172 -2.14 14.08 -9.01
CA THR A 172 -3.31 14.69 -9.65
C THR A 172 -4.01 13.66 -10.53
N LEU A 173 -5.34 13.64 -10.51
CA LEU A 173 -6.15 12.75 -11.33
C LEU A 173 -7.09 13.54 -12.24
N ASP A 174 -7.01 13.29 -13.53
CA ASP A 174 -8.06 13.62 -14.50
C ASP A 174 -9.01 12.41 -14.61
N VAL A 175 -10.16 12.53 -13.95
CA VAL A 175 -11.17 11.46 -13.89
C VAL A 175 -11.76 11.15 -15.27
N LYS A 176 -11.98 12.18 -16.11
CA LYS A 176 -12.58 12.02 -17.44
C LYS A 176 -11.66 11.24 -18.37
N LYS A 177 -10.35 11.50 -18.28
CA LYS A 177 -9.35 10.79 -19.10
C LYS A 177 -8.88 9.47 -18.49
N LEU A 178 -9.14 9.25 -17.19
CA LEU A 178 -8.53 8.19 -16.38
C LEU A 178 -7.00 8.25 -16.44
N GLU A 179 -6.49 9.47 -16.25
CA GLU A 179 -5.08 9.82 -16.30
C GLU A 179 -4.65 10.40 -14.96
N GLY A 180 -3.62 9.82 -14.36
CA GLY A 180 -2.97 10.34 -13.16
C GLY A 180 -1.59 10.91 -13.49
N LYS A 181 -1.19 11.99 -12.82
CA LYS A 181 0.17 12.54 -12.92
C LYS A 181 0.82 12.63 -11.55
N VAL A 182 2.13 12.38 -11.52
CA VAL A 182 2.96 12.53 -10.33
C VAL A 182 3.55 13.93 -10.33
N VAL A 183 3.08 14.79 -9.42
CA VAL A 183 3.47 16.21 -9.37
C VAL A 183 4.72 16.43 -8.55
N SER A 184 4.86 15.69 -7.46
CA SER A 184 6.00 15.78 -6.54
C SER A 184 6.27 14.43 -5.89
N PHE A 185 7.29 14.35 -5.03
CA PHE A 185 7.41 13.22 -4.12
C PHE A 185 6.47 13.40 -2.92
N PRO A 186 5.98 12.30 -2.33
CA PRO A 186 5.12 12.36 -1.15
C PRO A 186 5.80 13.13 -0.01
N LEU A 187 5.09 14.11 0.56
CA LEU A 187 5.50 14.78 1.78
C LEU A 187 5.01 13.99 3.00
N GLU A 188 5.55 14.29 4.18
CA GLU A 188 5.20 13.52 5.40
C GLU A 188 3.70 13.60 5.74
N ASP A 189 3.05 14.71 5.44
CA ASP A 189 1.62 14.93 5.69
C ASP A 189 0.72 14.14 4.72
N ASP A 190 1.23 13.74 3.56
CA ASP A 190 0.49 12.89 2.61
C ASP A 190 0.46 11.41 3.03
N LEU A 191 1.21 11.04 4.08
CA LEU A 191 1.46 9.65 4.45
C LEU A 191 0.50 9.15 5.52
N GLU A 192 -0.07 7.97 5.26
CA GLU A 192 -0.86 7.25 6.26
C GLU A 192 0.03 6.76 7.41
N LYS A 193 -0.12 7.37 8.60
CA LYS A 193 0.59 7.00 9.84
C LYS A 193 0.03 5.71 10.48
N VAL A 194 -0.02 4.62 9.73
CA VAL A 194 -0.57 3.31 10.16
C VAL A 194 0.44 2.46 10.94
N PHE A 195 1.73 2.68 10.69
CA PHE A 195 2.84 2.00 11.36
C PHE A 195 3.93 2.99 11.75
N SER A 196 4.74 2.63 12.75
CA SER A 196 5.91 3.41 13.15
C SER A 196 7.12 2.99 12.34
N VAL A 197 7.69 3.93 11.59
CA VAL A 197 8.86 3.69 10.74
C VAL A 197 10.13 3.53 11.57
N GLN A 198 10.25 4.28 12.67
CA GLN A 198 11.37 4.19 13.60
C GLN A 198 11.61 2.74 14.05
N PHE A 199 10.55 2.05 14.49
CA PHE A 199 10.62 0.65 14.90
C PHE A 199 11.03 -0.31 13.79
N ILE A 200 10.79 0.05 12.52
CA ILE A 200 11.20 -0.75 11.36
C ILE A 200 12.69 -0.56 11.09
N ILE A 201 13.19 0.68 11.14
CA ILE A 201 14.62 0.96 10.95
C ILE A 201 15.43 0.29 12.06
N GLU A 202 15.03 0.41 13.32
CA GLU A 202 15.68 -0.26 14.46
C GLU A 202 15.74 -1.79 14.29
N TYR A 203 14.67 -2.40 13.78
CA TYR A 203 14.61 -3.84 13.53
C TYR A 203 15.72 -4.32 12.57
N TYR A 204 16.03 -3.52 11.54
CA TYR A 204 17.01 -3.83 10.51
C TYR A 204 18.40 -3.24 10.80
N SER A 205 18.53 -2.31 11.75
CA SER A 205 19.85 -1.85 12.20
C SER A 205 20.51 -2.86 13.14
N THR A 206 19.71 -3.63 13.87
CA THR A 206 20.21 -4.62 14.84
C THR A 206 20.48 -6.00 14.22
N ARG A 207 20.17 -6.22 12.94
CA ARG A 207 20.22 -7.52 12.25
C ARG A 207 20.41 -7.42 10.74
#